data_AF-A0A1H6V5J4-F1
#
_entry.id   AF-A0A1H6V5J4-F1
#
_cell.length_a   1.000
_cell.length_b   1.000
_cell.length_c   1.000
_cell.angle_alpha   90.00
_cell.angle_beta   90.00
_cell.angle_gamma   90.00
#
_symmetry.space_group_name_H-M   'P 1'
#
loop_
_entity.id
_entity.type
_entity.pdbx_description
1 polymer ?
#
loop_
_entity_poly.entity_id
_entity_poly.type
_entity_poly.pdbx_seq_one_letter_code
_entity_poly.pdbx_strand_id
1 'polypeptide(L)'
;MLTAEAADDLVAARLSRQAILHRERGPLLVAVLDEGVLRRRVGDDRALMAAQLAHLLTCADLPSLQLHVVPADAPSYPGLDGPFVIADMPDGKRVAHVDGPARAQILDQPSDLVNLERRWERIRGEALPRGRTLDLLREAAASWT
;
A
#
# COMPACT_ATOMS: atom_id res chain seq x y z
N MET A 1 -9.48 19.16 14.47
CA MET A 1 -8.06 18.86 14.21
C MET A 1 -7.51 18.06 15.38
N LEU A 2 -6.61 17.11 15.12
CA LEU A 2 -5.90 16.39 16.17
C LEU A 2 -4.95 17.34 16.92
N THR A 3 -4.74 17.11 18.22
CA THR A 3 -3.69 17.78 18.99
C THR A 3 -2.32 17.23 18.58
N ALA A 4 -1.24 17.97 18.84
CA ALA A 4 0.12 17.50 18.56
C ALA A 4 0.42 16.18 19.29
N GLU A 5 0.08 16.10 20.57
CA GLU A 5 0.23 14.89 21.39
C GLU A 5 -0.54 13.69 20.80
N ALA A 6 -1.80 13.89 20.41
CA ALA A 6 -2.59 12.81 19.78
C ALA A 6 -2.03 12.40 18.42
N ALA A 7 -1.41 13.33 17.67
CA ALA A 7 -0.73 13.00 16.43
C ALA A 7 0.53 12.16 16.69
N ASP A 8 1.32 12.53 17.69
CA ASP A 8 2.53 11.81 18.09
C ASP A 8 2.21 10.37 18.55
N ASP A 9 1.14 10.19 19.32
CA ASP A 9 0.66 8.87 19.75
C ASP A 9 0.26 7.98 18.56
N LEU A 10 -0.45 8.55 17.57
CA LEU A 10 -0.82 7.83 16.36
C LEU A 10 0.41 7.44 15.51
N VAL A 11 1.39 8.33 15.43
CA VAL A 11 2.66 8.06 14.75
C VAL A 11 3.42 6.94 15.46
N ALA A 12 3.56 7.02 16.79
CA ALA A 12 4.22 5.99 17.59
C ALA A 12 3.53 4.62 17.43
N ALA A 13 2.20 4.58 17.47
CA ALA A 13 1.43 3.36 17.24
C ALA A 13 1.60 2.81 15.82
N ARG A 14 1.75 3.66 14.81
CA ARG A 14 2.03 3.24 13.42
C ARG A 14 3.43 2.65 13.29
N LEU A 15 4.45 3.30 13.84
CA LEU A 15 5.84 2.85 13.80
C LEU A 15 6.03 1.54 14.56
N SER A 16 5.40 1.38 15.72
CA SER A 16 5.42 0.13 16.50
C SER A 16 4.86 -1.06 15.69
N ARG A 17 3.79 -0.84 14.91
CA ARG A 17 3.24 -1.88 14.01
C ARG A 17 4.16 -2.17 12.84
N GLN A 18 4.84 -1.17 12.27
CA GLN A 18 5.74 -1.34 11.13
C GLN A 18 6.88 -2.33 11.44
N ALA A 19 7.30 -2.43 12.70
CA ALA A 19 8.31 -3.38 13.15
C ALA A 19 7.99 -4.85 12.81
N ILE A 20 6.73 -5.21 12.56
CA ILE A 20 6.34 -6.57 12.15
C ILE A 20 6.98 -7.00 10.82
N LEU A 21 7.22 -6.06 9.90
CA LEU A 21 7.78 -6.35 8.57
C LEU A 21 9.24 -6.80 8.61
N HIS A 22 9.94 -6.48 9.70
CA HIS A 22 11.36 -6.79 9.90
C HIS A 22 11.59 -8.02 10.78
N ARG A 23 10.53 -8.71 11.22
CA ARG A 23 10.65 -9.94 12.03
C ARG A 23 11.06 -11.11 11.14
N GLU A 24 11.86 -12.03 11.69
CA GLU A 24 12.32 -13.24 11.00
C GLU A 24 11.16 -14.09 10.44
N ARG A 25 10.01 -14.09 11.12
CA ARG A 25 8.75 -14.71 10.68
C ARG A 25 7.65 -13.67 10.49
N GLY A 26 7.99 -12.54 9.85
CA GLY A 26 7.02 -11.50 9.47
C GLY A 26 6.10 -11.94 8.32
N PRO A 27 5.00 -11.22 8.08
CA PRO A 27 4.12 -11.51 6.96
C PRO A 27 4.82 -11.21 5.63
N LEU A 28 4.47 -11.96 4.58
CA LEU A 28 4.72 -11.52 3.21
C LEU A 28 3.73 -10.38 2.90
N LEU A 29 4.24 -9.19 2.64
CA LEU A 29 3.44 -8.03 2.24
C LEU A 29 3.55 -7.84 0.73
N VAL A 30 2.42 -7.90 0.03
CA VAL A 30 2.33 -7.49 -1.37
C VAL A 30 1.48 -6.23 -1.43
N ALA A 31 2.06 -5.14 -1.93
CA ALA A 31 1.39 -3.85 -2.07
C ALA A 31 1.31 -3.48 -3.55
N VAL A 32 0.12 -3.06 -3.99
CA VAL A 32 -0.11 -2.49 -5.32
C VAL A 32 -0.58 -1.05 -5.14
N LEU A 33 0.11 -0.11 -5.77
CA LEU A 33 -0.18 1.32 -5.71
C LEU A 33 -0.65 1.81 -7.09
N ASP A 34 -1.61 2.72 -7.10
CA ASP A 34 -1.91 3.50 -8.31
C ASP A 34 -0.80 4.55 -8.53
N GLU A 35 -0.29 4.70 -9.74
CA GLU A 35 0.75 5.71 -10.02
C GLU A 35 0.34 7.13 -9.60
N GLY A 36 -0.95 7.45 -9.67
CA GLY A 36 -1.48 8.75 -9.28
C GLY A 36 -1.17 9.13 -7.83
N VAL A 37 -1.02 8.16 -6.92
CA VAL A 37 -0.66 8.44 -5.51
C VAL A 37 0.81 8.85 -5.36
N LEU A 38 1.68 8.48 -6.29
CA LEU A 38 3.11 8.81 -6.27
C LEU A 38 3.38 10.21 -6.81
N ARG A 39 2.46 10.72 -7.64
CA ARG A 39 2.56 12.03 -8.32
C ARG A 39 1.65 13.10 -7.74
N ARG A 40 0.75 12.75 -6.82
CA ARG A 40 -0.13 13.73 -6.16
C ARG A 40 0.61 14.44 -5.04
N ARG A 41 0.66 15.77 -5.11
CA ARG A 41 1.26 16.60 -4.05
C ARG A 41 0.42 16.49 -2.78
N VAL A 42 1.07 16.20 -1.65
CA VAL A 42 0.45 16.21 -0.32
C VAL A 42 1.20 17.20 0.56
N GLY A 43 0.47 18.19 1.08
CA GLY A 43 1.09 19.32 1.79
C GLY A 43 1.90 20.22 0.85
N ASP A 44 2.68 21.13 1.43
CA ASP A 44 3.41 22.12 0.65
C ASP A 44 4.86 21.73 0.32
N ASP A 45 5.45 20.83 1.10
CA ASP A 45 6.84 20.42 0.96
C ASP A 45 7.00 19.33 -0.12
N ARG A 46 7.68 19.67 -1.22
CA ARG A 46 7.98 18.72 -2.30
C ARG A 46 9.08 17.73 -1.89
N ALA A 47 10.03 18.14 -1.06
CA ALA A 47 11.12 17.27 -0.61
C ALA A 47 10.58 16.11 0.24
N LEU A 48 9.46 16.32 0.95
CA LEU A 48 8.75 15.26 1.66
C LEU A 48 8.32 14.12 0.72
N MET A 49 7.76 14.44 -0.45
CA MET A 49 7.35 13.42 -1.43
C MET A 49 8.55 12.64 -1.97
N ALA A 50 9.65 13.33 -2.28
CA ALA A 50 10.90 12.68 -2.70
C ALA A 50 11.42 11.71 -1.63
N ALA A 51 11.42 12.14 -0.36
CA ALA A 51 11.84 11.31 0.77
C ALA A 51 10.94 10.09 0.99
N GLN A 52 9.61 10.23 0.82
CA GLN A 52 8.68 9.11 0.92
C GLN A 52 8.93 8.05 -0.17
N LEU A 53 9.17 8.48 -1.41
CA LEU A 53 9.46 7.55 -2.51
C LEU A 53 10.83 6.88 -2.36
N ALA A 54 11.83 7.61 -1.87
CA ALA A 54 13.12 7.03 -1.49
C ALA A 54 12.97 5.96 -0.40
N HIS A 55 12.10 6.19 0.59
CA HIS A 55 11.80 5.19 1.62
C HIS A 55 11.12 3.94 1.04
N LEU A 56 10.17 4.09 0.10
CA LEU A 56 9.55 2.94 -0.58
C LEU A 56 10.58 2.10 -1.36
N LEU A 57 11.55 2.76 -2.01
CA LEU A 57 12.65 2.08 -2.69
C LEU A 57 13.50 1.26 -1.71
N THR A 58 13.86 1.83 -0.55
CA THR A 58 14.55 1.09 0.52
C THR A 58 13.72 -0.09 1.04
N CYS A 59 12.41 0.09 1.22
CA CYS A 59 11.51 -0.98 1.65
C CYS A 59 11.42 -2.13 0.63
N ALA A 60 11.56 -1.83 -0.66
CA ALA A 60 11.50 -2.84 -1.72
C ALA A 60 12.70 -3.79 -1.73
N ASP A 61 13.74 -3.51 -0.93
CA ASP A 61 14.87 -4.42 -0.70
C ASP A 61 14.57 -5.49 0.36
N LEU A 62 13.47 -5.35 1.11
CA LEU A 62 13.05 -6.38 2.06
C LEU A 62 12.55 -7.63 1.32
N PRO A 63 13.05 -8.84 1.66
CA PRO A 63 12.63 -10.07 0.99
C PRO A 63 11.15 -10.43 1.26
N SER A 64 10.59 -9.91 2.36
CA SER A 64 9.19 -10.08 2.76
C SER A 64 8.25 -9.03 2.15
N LEU A 65 8.73 -8.15 1.27
CA LEU A 65 7.93 -7.07 0.68
C LEU A 65 8.00 -7.08 -0.84
N GLN A 66 6.83 -7.06 -1.49
CA GLN A 66 6.71 -6.88 -2.93
C GLN A 66 5.89 -5.63 -3.21
N LEU A 67 6.51 -4.67 -3.89
CA LEU A 67 5.88 -3.42 -4.28
C LEU A 67 5.63 -3.41 -5.79
N HIS A 68 4.40 -3.05 -6.16
CA HIS A 68 3.94 -2.95 -7.53
C HIS A 68 3.22 -1.63 -7.75
N VAL A 69 3.28 -1.13 -8.98
CA VAL A 69 2.56 0.08 -9.39
C VAL A 69 1.71 -0.23 -10.61
N VAL A 70 0.43 0.15 -10.57
CA VAL A 70 -0.41 0.22 -11.77
C VAL A 70 -0.10 1.55 -12.47
N PRO A 71 0.39 1.53 -13.72
CA PRO A 71 0.82 2.73 -14.41
C PRO A 71 -0.39 3.59 -14.81
N ALA A 72 -0.18 4.89 -14.97
CA ALA A 72 -1.25 5.85 -15.25
C ALA A 72 -1.93 5.66 -16.62
N ASP A 73 -1.29 4.93 -17.54
CA ASP A 73 -1.85 4.57 -18.86
C ASP A 73 -2.57 3.21 -18.87
N ALA A 74 -2.66 2.52 -17.72
CA ALA A 74 -3.43 1.30 -17.61
C ALA A 74 -4.93 1.54 -17.88
N PRO A 75 -5.65 0.55 -18.46
CA PRO A 75 -7.10 0.59 -18.56
C PRO A 75 -7.78 0.74 -17.19
N SER A 76 -9.06 1.12 -17.19
CA SER A 76 -9.86 1.13 -15.96
C SER A 76 -9.84 -0.25 -15.29
N TYR A 77 -9.49 -0.26 -14.00
CA TYR A 77 -9.27 -1.48 -13.23
C TYR A 77 -9.93 -1.40 -11.84
N PRO A 78 -10.23 -2.54 -11.17
CA PRO A 78 -11.02 -2.54 -9.94
C PRO A 78 -10.40 -1.81 -8.74
N GLY A 79 -9.11 -1.46 -8.78
CA GLY A 79 -8.46 -0.72 -7.71
C GLY A 79 -8.92 0.74 -7.61
N LEU A 80 -9.51 1.27 -8.69
CA LEU A 80 -10.10 2.62 -8.72
C LEU A 80 -11.37 2.72 -7.84
N ASP A 81 -12.01 1.59 -7.52
CA ASP A 81 -13.20 1.56 -6.66
C ASP A 81 -12.88 1.81 -5.17
N GLY A 82 -11.60 1.73 -4.78
CA GLY A 82 -11.14 1.97 -3.42
C GLY A 82 -10.16 0.91 -2.88
N PRO A 83 -9.40 1.24 -1.82
CA PRO A 83 -8.39 0.35 -1.28
C PRO A 83 -9.00 -0.74 -0.39
N PHE A 84 -8.35 -1.91 -0.42
CA PHE A 84 -8.63 -3.00 0.50
C PHE A 84 -7.33 -3.76 0.81
N VAL A 85 -7.37 -4.53 1.89
CA VAL A 85 -6.30 -5.43 2.32
C VAL A 85 -6.91 -6.79 2.61
N ILE A 86 -6.26 -7.85 2.14
CA ILE A 86 -6.59 -9.24 2.52
C ILE A 86 -5.45 -9.73 3.40
N ALA A 87 -5.77 -10.33 4.54
CA ALA A 87 -4.80 -10.82 5.51
C ALA A 87 -5.09 -12.27 5.88
N ASP A 88 -4.04 -13.09 5.83
CA ASP A 88 -4.01 -14.43 6.39
C ASP A 88 -3.57 -14.37 7.87
N MET A 89 -4.40 -14.91 8.74
CA MET A 89 -4.20 -14.90 10.18
C MET A 89 -3.45 -16.16 10.65
N PRO A 90 -2.72 -16.11 11.77
CA PRO A 90 -2.00 -17.28 12.30
C PRO A 90 -2.88 -18.49 12.64
N ASP A 91 -4.18 -18.27 12.88
CA ASP A 91 -5.17 -19.33 13.15
C ASP A 91 -5.77 -19.94 11.86
N GLY A 92 -5.25 -19.56 10.69
CA GLY A 92 -5.69 -20.04 9.38
C GLY A 92 -6.93 -19.34 8.84
N LYS A 93 -7.50 -18.37 9.57
CA LYS A 93 -8.59 -17.54 9.05
C LYS A 93 -8.05 -16.51 8.08
N ARG A 94 -8.92 -16.08 7.17
CA ARG A 94 -8.68 -14.94 6.29
C ARG A 94 -9.66 -13.84 6.63
N VAL A 95 -9.17 -12.62 6.67
CA VAL A 95 -9.99 -11.42 6.89
C VAL A 95 -9.62 -10.39 5.84
N ALA A 96 -10.56 -9.53 5.51
CA ALA A 96 -10.31 -8.38 4.67
C ALA A 96 -10.67 -7.09 5.38
N HIS A 97 -9.88 -6.05 5.15
CA HIS A 97 -10.17 -4.69 5.56
C HIS A 97 -10.48 -3.89 4.29
N VAL A 98 -11.69 -3.36 4.19
CA VAL A 98 -12.12 -2.52 3.07
C VAL A 98 -12.33 -1.11 3.60
N ASP A 99 -11.55 -0.16 3.07
CA ASP A 99 -11.70 1.24 3.45
C ASP A 99 -12.89 1.87 2.72
N GLY A 100 -13.55 2.79 3.41
CA GLY A 100 -14.64 3.58 2.85
C GLY A 100 -14.55 5.03 3.31
N PRO A 101 -15.17 5.98 2.60
CA PRO A 101 -15.05 7.42 2.91
C PRO A 101 -15.48 7.80 4.33
N ALA A 102 -16.44 7.08 4.91
CA ALA A 102 -16.96 7.33 6.25
C ALA A 102 -16.49 6.30 7.29
N ARG A 103 -16.35 5.03 6.90
CA ARG A 103 -15.96 3.94 7.78
C ARG A 103 -15.27 2.84 7.00
N ALA A 104 -14.30 2.21 7.64
CA ALA A 104 -13.76 0.95 7.18
C ALA A 104 -14.64 -0.22 7.64
N GLN A 105 -14.53 -1.35 6.94
CA GLN A 105 -15.24 -2.59 7.25
C GLN A 105 -14.25 -3.74 7.34
N ILE A 106 -14.41 -4.58 8.36
CA ILE A 106 -13.71 -5.87 8.46
C ILE A 106 -14.67 -6.94 7.96
N LEU A 107 -14.26 -7.71 6.97
CA LEU A 107 -15.02 -8.77 6.33
C LEU A 107 -14.35 -10.12 6.57
N ASP A 108 -15.13 -11.12 6.96
CA ASP A 108 -14.68 -12.50 7.18
C ASP A 108 -15.55 -13.54 6.48
N GLN A 109 -16.60 -13.09 5.77
CA GLN A 109 -17.50 -13.97 5.05
C GLN A 109 -16.81 -14.55 3.82
N PRO A 110 -16.85 -15.88 3.60
CA PRO A 110 -16.16 -16.52 2.48
C PRO A 110 -16.51 -15.93 1.10
N SER A 111 -17.77 -15.54 0.88
CA SER A 111 -18.20 -14.92 -0.38
C SER A 111 -17.52 -13.58 -0.64
N ASP A 112 -17.33 -12.77 0.40
CA ASP A 112 -16.71 -11.45 0.29
C ASP A 112 -15.22 -11.59 0.01
N LEU A 113 -14.56 -12.51 0.73
CA LEU A 113 -13.14 -12.80 0.53
C LEU A 113 -12.86 -13.29 -0.88
N VAL A 114 -13.65 -14.24 -1.38
CA VAL A 114 -13.53 -14.74 -2.76
C VAL A 114 -13.74 -13.63 -3.80
N ASN A 115 -14.66 -12.69 -3.55
CA ASN A 115 -14.87 -11.55 -4.44
C ASN A 115 -13.67 -10.58 -4.43
N LEU A 116 -13.11 -10.30 -3.25
CA LEU A 116 -11.93 -9.44 -3.11
C LEU A 116 -10.68 -10.08 -3.71
N GLU A 117 -10.51 -11.39 -3.59
CA GLU A 117 -9.42 -12.13 -4.23
C GLU A 117 -9.49 -12.03 -5.76
N ARG A 118 -10.69 -12.18 -6.35
CA ARG A 118 -10.85 -11.96 -7.79
C ARG A 118 -10.51 -10.53 -8.21
N ARG A 119 -10.83 -9.53 -7.39
CA ARG A 119 -10.43 -8.14 -7.64
C ARG A 119 -8.93 -7.96 -7.52
N TRP A 120 -8.31 -8.58 -6.51
CA TRP A 120 -6.87 -8.56 -6.29
C TRP A 120 -6.11 -9.10 -7.51
N GLU A 121 -6.51 -10.25 -8.05
CA GLU A 121 -5.87 -10.82 -9.25
C GLU A 121 -5.99 -9.90 -10.47
N ARG A 122 -7.14 -9.22 -10.64
CA ARG A 122 -7.32 -8.24 -11.73
C ARG A 122 -6.44 -7.01 -11.54
N ILE A 123 -6.34 -6.49 -10.31
CA ILE A 123 -5.46 -5.37 -9.98
C ILE A 123 -3.99 -5.75 -10.23
N ARG A 124 -3.59 -6.94 -9.80
CA ARG A 124 -2.24 -7.49 -10.02
C ARG A 124 -1.92 -7.66 -11.51
N GLY A 125 -2.90 -8.04 -12.32
CA GLY A 125 -2.75 -8.19 -13.76
C GLY A 125 -2.39 -6.89 -14.49
N GLU A 126 -2.86 -5.75 -13.99
CA GLU A 126 -2.55 -4.43 -14.56
C GLU A 126 -1.26 -3.81 -13.97
N ALA A 127 -0.71 -4.39 -12.90
CA ALA A 127 0.43 -3.83 -12.20
C ALA A 127 1.76 -4.20 -12.86
N LEU A 128 2.69 -3.25 -12.88
CA LEU A 128 4.02 -3.45 -13.43
C LEU A 128 4.80 -4.55 -12.69
N PRO A 129 5.65 -5.32 -13.40
CA PRO A 129 6.65 -6.18 -12.76
C PRO A 129 7.58 -5.38 -11.85
N ARG A 130 8.21 -6.05 -10.87
CA ARG A 130 9.05 -5.41 -9.84
C ARG A 130 10.08 -4.44 -10.42
N GLY A 131 10.83 -4.85 -11.45
CA GLY A 131 11.86 -3.98 -12.06
C GLY A 131 11.30 -2.66 -12.59
N ARG A 132 10.20 -2.73 -13.35
CA ARG A 132 9.53 -1.55 -13.92
C ARG A 132 8.85 -0.69 -12.86
N THR A 133 8.34 -1.31 -11.79
CA THR A 133 7.86 -0.58 -10.61
C THR A 133 8.97 0.25 -9.96
N LEU A 134 10.16 -0.32 -9.77
CA LEU A 134 11.30 0.42 -9.18
C LEU A 134 11.78 1.55 -10.08
N ASP A 135 11.79 1.34 -11.40
CA ASP A 135 12.13 2.40 -12.35
C ASP A 135 11.16 3.58 -12.24
N LEU A 136 9.85 3.28 -12.22
CA LEU A 136 8.80 4.30 -12.07
C LEU A 136 8.90 5.04 -10.73
N LEU A 137 9.17 4.34 -9.63
CA LEU A 137 9.37 4.98 -8.32
C LEU A 137 10.56 5.94 -8.31
N ARG A 138 11.67 5.59 -8.97
CA ARG A 138 12.83 6.48 -9.11
C ARG A 138 12.50 7.70 -9.97
N GLU A 139 11.78 7.52 -11.07
CA GLU A 139 11.33 8.61 -11.92
C GLU A 139 10.41 9.56 -11.17
N ALA A 140 9.42 9.01 -10.45
CA ALA A 140 8.51 9.79 -9.62
C ALA A 140 9.29 10.56 -8.53
N ALA A 141 10.27 9.94 -7.86
CA ALA A 141 11.11 10.60 -6.86
C ALA A 141 11.88 11.79 -7.44
N ALA A 142 12.48 11.63 -8.63
CA ALA A 142 13.20 12.70 -9.32
C ALA A 142 12.28 13.83 -9.77
N SER A 143 10.99 13.56 -10.01
CA SER A 143 10.03 14.62 -10.38
C SER A 143 9.69 15.57 -9.22
N TRP A 144 10.00 15.21 -7.97
CA TRP A 144 9.73 16.01 -6.78
C TRP A 144 10.88 16.93 -6.38
N THR A 145 12.09 16.69 -6.86
CA THR A 145 13.29 17.53 -6.68
C THR A 145 13.39 18.61 -7.75
#